data_AF-A0A416R305-F1
#
_entry.id   AF-A0A416R305-F1
#
_cell.length_a   1.000
_cell.length_b   1.000
_cell.length_c   1.000
_cell.angle_alpha   90.00
_cell.angle_beta   90.00
_cell.angle_gamma   90.00
#
_symmetry.space_group_name_H-M   'P 1'
#
loop_
_entity.id
_entity.type
_entity.pdbx_description
1 polymer ?
#
loop_
_entity_poly.entity_id
_entity_poly.type
_entity_poly.pdbx_seq_one_letter_code
_entity_poly.pdbx_strand_id
1 'polypeptide(L)'
;MSAEKKSERIRMLAGAVLGLLVGIILVPYMMYSRECPPLALVACMGLGAMAGLATQPFAESGRELLWRSGGHFVITAAFFALLVVELDMAWDWMGVLFWESLLALLYLLIWLGRWIGWYAEVSQLRELLGLDPGPTPLKWRETLPYLPFVLLLCTAAPLALRGIERAMGTDIPALTGIIYPMLILPVASFCVGLSLGKRRGLCPLFPVACFVCYLLVVFVLYNSSALFHCFLTAVPALGGNLLGLCLRRVRPTGG
;
A
#
# COMPACT_ATOMS: atom_id res chain seq x y z
N MET A 1 14.93 -34.21 -1.64
CA MET A 1 14.45 -32.89 -2.10
C MET A 1 13.01 -33.05 -2.57
N SER A 2 12.03 -32.32 -2.02
CA SER A 2 10.61 -32.48 -2.41
C SER A 2 10.39 -32.09 -3.87
N ALA A 3 9.38 -32.70 -4.52
CA ALA A 3 9.05 -32.44 -5.93
C ALA A 3 8.75 -30.95 -6.21
N GLU A 4 8.15 -30.28 -5.23
CA GLU A 4 7.86 -28.84 -5.23
C GLU A 4 9.15 -27.99 -5.29
N LYS A 5 10.11 -28.24 -4.39
CA LYS A 5 11.43 -27.57 -4.42
C LYS A 5 12.19 -27.78 -5.72
N LYS A 6 11.97 -28.92 -6.39
CA LYS A 6 12.54 -29.18 -7.72
C LYS A 6 11.86 -28.31 -8.78
N SER A 7 10.53 -28.21 -8.76
CA SER A 7 9.76 -27.33 -9.66
C SER A 7 10.14 -25.86 -9.49
N GLU A 8 10.32 -25.40 -8.24
CA GLU A 8 10.77 -24.05 -7.92
C GLU A 8 12.10 -23.70 -8.58
N ARG A 9 13.11 -24.55 -8.40
CA ARG A 9 14.43 -24.35 -9.01
C ARG A 9 14.37 -24.33 -10.52
N ILE A 10 13.55 -25.20 -11.13
CA ILE A 10 13.42 -25.26 -12.59
C ILE A 10 12.87 -23.92 -13.11
N ARG A 11 11.82 -23.37 -12.50
CA ARG A 11 11.24 -22.09 -12.95
C ARG A 11 12.19 -20.92 -12.75
N MET A 12 12.89 -20.88 -11.62
CA MET A 12 13.90 -19.87 -11.35
C MET A 12 15.05 -19.94 -12.37
N LEU A 13 15.57 -21.14 -12.65
CA LEU A 13 16.65 -21.33 -13.63
C LEU A 13 16.19 -21.00 -15.05
N ALA A 14 14.99 -21.44 -15.45
CA ALA A 14 14.42 -21.11 -16.76
C ALA A 14 14.23 -19.60 -16.91
N GLY A 15 13.72 -18.93 -15.87
CA GLY A 15 13.61 -17.47 -15.82
C GLY A 15 14.97 -16.79 -15.91
N ALA A 16 15.99 -17.28 -15.20
CA ALA A 16 17.35 -16.76 -15.23
C ALA A 16 17.98 -16.87 -16.62
N VAL A 17 17.83 -18.03 -17.28
CA VAL A 17 18.29 -18.25 -18.66
C VAL A 17 17.57 -17.33 -19.63
N LEU A 18 16.24 -17.22 -19.52
CA LEU A 18 15.47 -16.31 -20.37
C LEU A 18 15.87 -14.84 -20.16
N GLY A 19 16.06 -14.42 -18.91
CA GLY A 19 16.53 -13.08 -18.57
C GLY A 19 17.92 -12.80 -19.13
N LEU A 20 18.84 -13.77 -19.07
CA LEU A 20 20.16 -13.65 -19.70
C LEU A 20 20.05 -13.52 -21.23
N LEU A 21 19.23 -14.35 -21.88
CA LEU A 21 19.02 -14.28 -23.34
C LEU A 21 18.44 -12.92 -23.76
N VAL A 22 17.44 -12.42 -23.03
CA VAL A 22 16.89 -11.08 -23.25
C VAL A 22 17.95 -10.02 -23.03
N GLY A 23 18.76 -10.12 -21.97
CA GLY A 23 19.84 -9.17 -21.69
C GLY A 23 20.89 -9.10 -22.81
N ILE A 24 21.31 -10.25 -23.34
CA ILE A 24 22.27 -10.33 -24.47
C ILE A 24 21.74 -9.60 -25.72
N ILE A 25 20.43 -9.58 -25.93
CA ILE A 25 19.81 -8.91 -27.06
C ILE A 25 19.57 -7.42 -26.76
N LEU A 26 19.02 -7.11 -25.59
CA LEU A 26 18.51 -5.79 -25.25
C LEU A 26 19.60 -4.82 -24.80
N VAL A 27 20.60 -5.28 -24.05
CA VAL A 27 21.66 -4.41 -23.50
C VAL A 27 22.48 -3.73 -24.60
N PRO A 28 23.00 -4.44 -25.62
CA PRO A 28 23.71 -3.82 -26.74
C PRO A 28 22.84 -2.81 -27.51
N TYR A 29 21.55 -3.14 -27.66
CA TYR A 29 20.59 -2.28 -28.35
C TYR A 29 20.37 -0.96 -27.59
N MET A 30 20.18 -1.03 -26.28
CA MET A 30 19.92 0.14 -25.43
C MET A 30 21.17 1.03 -25.28
N MET A 31 22.36 0.43 -25.18
CA MET A 31 23.62 1.16 -25.05
C MET A 31 24.20 1.66 -26.38
N TYR A 32 23.57 1.29 -27.52
CA TYR A 32 24.11 1.53 -28.86
C TYR A 32 25.58 1.10 -28.99
N SER A 33 25.95 0.01 -28.31
CA SER A 33 27.32 -0.50 -28.22
C SER A 33 27.33 -2.01 -28.44
N ARG A 34 28.49 -2.59 -28.79
CA ARG A 34 28.66 -4.04 -28.83
C ARG A 34 29.06 -4.62 -27.48
N GLU A 35 29.21 -3.77 -26.46
CA GLU A 35 29.66 -4.18 -25.14
C GLU A 35 28.44 -4.59 -24.30
N CYS A 36 28.56 -5.72 -23.62
CA CYS A 36 27.59 -6.15 -22.61
C CYS A 36 28.25 -6.03 -21.24
N PRO A 37 28.01 -4.94 -20.48
CA PRO A 37 28.51 -4.85 -19.13
C PRO A 37 28.06 -6.08 -18.32
N PRO A 38 28.97 -6.78 -17.65
CA PRO A 38 28.65 -8.05 -16.98
C PRO A 38 27.61 -7.85 -15.88
N LEU A 39 27.60 -6.68 -15.23
CA LEU A 39 26.63 -6.34 -14.19
C LEU A 39 25.22 -6.14 -14.75
N ALA A 40 25.05 -5.58 -15.94
CA ALA A 40 23.75 -5.52 -16.61
C ALA A 40 23.20 -6.91 -16.96
N LEU A 41 24.07 -7.83 -17.43
CA LEU A 41 23.67 -9.21 -17.71
C LEU A 41 23.29 -9.96 -16.43
N VAL A 42 24.02 -9.74 -15.33
CA VAL A 42 23.66 -10.26 -14.00
C VAL A 42 22.32 -9.71 -13.54
N ALA A 43 22.06 -8.41 -13.76
CA ALA A 43 20.78 -7.79 -13.45
C ALA A 43 19.63 -8.41 -14.26
N CYS A 44 19.79 -8.57 -15.58
CA CYS A 44 18.78 -9.21 -16.43
C CYS A 44 18.52 -10.67 -16.02
N MET A 45 19.57 -11.43 -15.73
CA MET A 45 19.47 -12.80 -15.23
C MET A 45 18.76 -12.85 -13.86
N GLY A 46 19.09 -11.94 -12.96
CA GLY A 46 18.45 -11.80 -11.65
C GLY A 46 16.96 -11.48 -11.78
N LEU A 47 16.59 -10.48 -12.58
CA LEU A 47 15.20 -10.13 -12.86
C LEU A 47 14.42 -11.29 -13.48
N GLY A 48 15.03 -12.02 -14.41
CA GLY A 48 14.44 -13.23 -14.99
C GLY A 48 14.21 -14.33 -13.95
N ALA A 49 15.17 -14.54 -13.04
CA ALA A 49 15.04 -15.49 -11.94
C ALA A 49 13.89 -15.09 -11.00
N MET A 50 13.77 -13.80 -10.66
CA MET A 50 12.66 -13.28 -9.86
C MET A 50 11.31 -13.46 -10.56
N ALA A 51 11.22 -13.18 -11.87
CA ALA A 51 10.01 -13.44 -12.65
C ALA A 51 9.59 -14.92 -12.61
N GLY A 52 10.56 -15.85 -12.67
CA GLY A 52 10.31 -17.29 -12.50
C GLY A 52 9.78 -17.64 -11.11
N LEU A 53 10.34 -17.03 -10.05
CA LEU A 53 9.89 -17.19 -8.66
C LEU A 53 8.52 -16.56 -8.40
N ALA A 54 8.11 -15.53 -9.14
CA ALA A 54 6.80 -14.90 -8.97
C ALA A 54 5.63 -15.86 -9.24
N THR A 55 5.86 -16.94 -10.01
CA THR A 55 4.85 -17.95 -10.37
C THR A 55 4.52 -18.95 -9.26
N GLN A 56 5.14 -18.83 -8.08
CA GLN A 56 4.91 -19.77 -6.99
C GLN A 56 3.48 -19.67 -6.41
N PRO A 57 2.91 -20.81 -5.96
CA PRO A 57 1.66 -20.82 -5.22
C PRO A 57 1.83 -20.13 -3.85
N PHE A 58 0.71 -19.78 -3.24
CA PHE A 58 0.67 -18.93 -2.07
C PHE A 58 1.27 -19.57 -0.82
N ALA A 59 1.81 -18.73 0.06
CA ALA A 59 2.29 -19.17 1.35
C ALA A 59 1.12 -19.56 2.27
N GLU A 60 1.33 -20.55 3.13
CA GLU A 60 0.31 -21.10 4.03
C GLU A 60 -0.23 -20.09 5.06
N SER A 61 0.47 -18.97 5.27
CA SER A 61 0.04 -17.92 6.20
C SER A 61 0.25 -16.51 5.65
N GLY A 62 -0.59 -15.57 6.10
CA GLY A 62 -0.48 -14.16 5.69
C GLY A 62 0.83 -13.50 6.11
N ARG A 63 1.47 -13.93 7.21
CA ARG A 63 2.78 -13.41 7.63
C ARG A 63 3.89 -13.86 6.67
N GLU A 64 3.90 -15.15 6.34
CA GLU A 64 4.87 -15.71 5.39
C GLU A 64 4.71 -15.09 4.01
N LEU A 65 3.47 -14.84 3.59
CA LEU A 65 3.16 -14.13 2.37
C LEU A 65 3.78 -12.74 2.32
N LEU A 66 3.63 -11.94 3.40
CA LEU A 66 4.18 -10.59 3.46
C LEU A 66 5.71 -10.62 3.38
N TRP A 67 6.35 -11.53 4.10
CA TRP A 67 7.81 -11.67 4.06
C TRP A 67 8.32 -12.11 2.69
N ARG A 68 7.70 -13.12 2.07
CA ARG A 68 8.08 -13.58 0.74
C ARG A 68 7.84 -12.52 -0.33
N SER A 69 6.68 -11.85 -0.30
CA SER A 69 6.34 -10.80 -1.27
C SER A 69 7.25 -9.58 -1.11
N GLY A 70 7.57 -9.20 0.13
CA GLY A 70 8.47 -8.10 0.45
C GLY A 70 9.92 -8.41 0.07
N GLY A 71 10.43 -9.60 0.42
CA GLY A 71 11.76 -10.05 0.02
C GLY A 71 11.89 -10.15 -1.51
N HIS A 72 10.89 -10.69 -2.18
CA HIS A 72 10.83 -10.74 -3.63
C HIS A 72 10.89 -9.34 -4.25
N PHE A 73 10.11 -8.39 -3.73
CA PHE A 73 10.12 -7.01 -4.18
C PHE A 73 11.50 -6.37 -4.00
N VAL A 74 12.10 -6.46 -2.80
CA VAL A 74 13.40 -5.85 -2.50
C VAL A 74 14.51 -6.38 -3.41
N ILE A 75 14.54 -7.70 -3.65
CA ILE A 75 15.54 -8.30 -4.55
C ILE A 75 15.29 -7.88 -6.01
N THR A 76 14.03 -7.83 -6.45
CA THR A 76 13.67 -7.35 -7.79
C THR A 76 14.08 -5.90 -7.98
N ALA A 77 13.79 -5.03 -7.00
CA ALA A 77 14.20 -3.63 -6.98
C ALA A 77 15.72 -3.48 -7.04
N ALA A 78 16.47 -4.26 -6.26
CA ALA A 78 17.93 -4.21 -6.30
C ALA A 78 18.52 -4.54 -7.70
N PHE A 79 18.00 -5.59 -8.36
CA PHE A 79 18.45 -5.91 -9.72
C PHE A 79 17.97 -4.85 -10.74
N PHE A 80 16.78 -4.29 -10.56
CA PHE A 80 16.28 -3.24 -11.45
C PHE A 80 17.07 -1.93 -11.31
N ALA A 81 17.36 -1.49 -10.09
CA ALA A 81 18.24 -0.35 -9.83
C ALA A 81 19.62 -0.55 -10.46
N LEU A 82 20.21 -1.74 -10.31
CA LEU A 82 21.48 -2.08 -10.96
C LEU A 82 21.36 -1.94 -12.48
N LEU A 83 20.28 -2.44 -13.09
CA LEU A 83 20.06 -2.34 -14.53
C LEU A 83 19.91 -0.87 -14.99
N VAL A 84 19.16 -0.06 -14.24
CA VAL A 84 18.97 1.38 -14.52
C VAL A 84 20.30 2.13 -14.51
N VAL A 85 21.16 1.82 -13.55
CA VAL A 85 22.50 2.42 -13.42
C VAL A 85 23.43 1.96 -14.54
N GLU A 86 23.52 0.65 -14.81
CA GLU A 86 24.43 0.10 -15.83
C GLU A 86 24.04 0.51 -17.26
N LEU A 87 22.76 0.77 -17.50
CA LEU A 87 22.25 1.24 -18.79
C LEU A 87 22.22 2.77 -18.92
N ASP A 88 22.74 3.50 -17.93
CA ASP A 88 22.75 4.97 -17.88
C ASP A 88 21.35 5.58 -18.12
N MET A 89 20.30 4.91 -17.63
CA MET A 89 18.90 5.31 -17.82
C MET A 89 18.48 6.48 -16.92
N ALA A 90 19.33 6.89 -15.98
CA ALA A 90 19.09 7.95 -15.03
C ALA A 90 20.38 8.73 -14.76
N TRP A 91 20.30 10.06 -14.84
CA TRP A 91 21.46 10.94 -14.66
C TRP A 91 21.82 11.18 -13.19
N ASP A 92 20.88 10.93 -12.27
CA ASP A 92 21.06 11.12 -10.85
C ASP A 92 20.21 10.12 -10.03
N TRP A 93 20.34 10.20 -8.71
CA TRP A 93 19.58 9.35 -7.79
C TRP A 93 18.06 9.59 -7.86
N MET A 94 17.61 10.78 -8.27
CA MET A 94 16.19 11.08 -8.45
C MET A 94 15.60 10.34 -9.65
N GLY A 95 16.35 10.23 -10.74
CA GLY A 95 15.97 9.42 -11.90
C GLY A 95 15.86 7.94 -11.56
N VAL A 96 16.79 7.41 -10.74
CA VAL A 96 16.71 6.02 -10.24
C VAL A 96 15.45 5.83 -9.39
N LEU A 97 15.16 6.75 -8.46
CA LEU A 97 13.94 6.68 -7.65
C LEU A 97 12.66 6.76 -8.47
N PHE A 98 12.67 7.52 -9.57
CA PHE A 98 11.54 7.57 -10.50
C PHE A 98 11.27 6.20 -11.12
N TRP A 99 12.30 5.54 -11.67
CA TRP A 99 12.19 4.19 -12.23
C TRP A 99 11.76 3.16 -11.18
N GLU A 100 12.34 3.20 -9.98
CA GLU A 100 11.95 2.35 -8.85
C GLU A 100 10.48 2.58 -8.43
N SER A 101 10.00 3.83 -8.49
CA SER A 101 8.61 4.15 -8.19
C SER A 101 7.66 3.54 -9.23
N LEU A 102 8.04 3.54 -10.51
CA LEU A 102 7.28 2.87 -11.58
C LEU A 102 7.27 1.34 -11.37
N LEU A 103 8.42 0.75 -11.01
CA LEU A 103 8.50 -0.68 -10.67
C LEU A 103 7.59 -1.00 -9.49
N ALA A 104 7.65 -0.22 -8.41
CA ALA A 104 6.83 -0.40 -7.22
C ALA A 104 5.33 -0.33 -7.56
N LEU A 105 4.92 0.60 -8.42
CA LEU A 105 3.54 0.72 -8.88
C LEU A 105 3.10 -0.51 -9.68
N LEU A 106 3.90 -0.93 -10.66
CA LEU A 106 3.61 -2.13 -11.46
C LEU A 106 3.54 -3.38 -10.60
N TYR A 107 4.48 -3.53 -9.67
CA TYR A 107 4.52 -4.63 -8.72
C TYR A 107 3.26 -4.66 -7.85
N LEU A 108 2.85 -3.51 -7.32
CA LEU A 108 1.63 -3.37 -6.52
C LEU A 108 0.39 -3.75 -7.33
N LEU A 109 0.30 -3.33 -8.60
CA LEU A 109 -0.81 -3.68 -9.50
C LEU A 109 -0.90 -5.19 -9.75
N ILE A 110 0.23 -5.82 -10.08
CA ILE A 110 0.30 -7.29 -10.28
C ILE A 110 -0.08 -8.02 -8.99
N TRP A 111 0.48 -7.58 -7.86
CA TRP A 111 0.19 -8.16 -6.55
C TRP A 111 -1.29 -8.03 -6.19
N LEU A 112 -1.90 -6.87 -6.45
CA LEU A 112 -3.32 -6.63 -6.19
C LEU A 112 -4.23 -7.48 -7.09
N GLY A 113 -3.89 -7.60 -8.38
CA GLY A 113 -4.62 -8.45 -9.32
C GLY A 113 -4.64 -9.90 -8.86
N ARG A 114 -3.48 -10.43 -8.43
CA ARG A 114 -3.43 -11.79 -7.87
C ARG A 114 -4.18 -11.90 -6.54
N TRP A 115 -4.08 -10.88 -5.68
CA TRP A 115 -4.80 -10.83 -4.40
C TRP A 115 -6.32 -10.92 -4.58
N ILE A 116 -6.87 -10.23 -5.58
CA ILE A 116 -8.30 -10.30 -5.92
C ILE A 116 -8.69 -11.73 -6.31
N GLY A 117 -7.89 -12.38 -7.17
CA GLY A 117 -8.13 -13.76 -7.59
C GLY A 117 -8.18 -14.73 -6.40
N TRP A 118 -7.20 -14.67 -5.50
CA TRP A 118 -7.19 -15.53 -4.31
C TRP A 118 -8.32 -15.22 -3.35
N TYR A 119 -8.67 -13.95 -3.18
CA TYR A 119 -9.79 -13.59 -2.33
C TYR A 119 -11.09 -14.22 -2.87
N ALA A 120 -11.30 -14.21 -4.19
CA ALA A 120 -12.45 -14.84 -4.82
C ALA A 120 -12.44 -16.37 -4.62
N GLU A 121 -11.30 -17.03 -4.84
CA GLU A 121 -11.14 -18.48 -4.60
C GLU A 121 -11.45 -18.86 -3.14
N VAL A 122 -10.90 -18.13 -2.17
CA VAL A 122 -11.17 -18.38 -0.75
C VAL A 122 -12.64 -18.16 -0.41
N SER A 123 -13.28 -17.16 -1.00
CA SER A 123 -14.73 -16.93 -0.82
C SER A 123 -15.55 -18.10 -1.37
N GLN A 124 -15.23 -18.60 -2.56
CA GLN A 124 -15.90 -19.75 -3.17
C GLN A 124 -15.69 -21.02 -2.35
N LEU A 125 -14.47 -21.28 -1.86
CA LEU A 125 -14.19 -22.42 -1.01
C LEU A 125 -14.98 -22.38 0.30
N ARG A 126 -15.13 -21.20 0.92
CA ARG A 126 -15.97 -21.04 2.13
C ARG A 126 -17.42 -21.33 1.82
N GLU A 127 -17.94 -20.83 0.70
CA GLU A 127 -19.30 -21.10 0.25
C GLU A 127 -19.54 -22.60 0.01
N LEU A 128 -18.63 -23.27 -0.71
CA LEU A 128 -18.70 -24.72 -0.97
C LEU A 128 -18.64 -25.55 0.32
N LEU A 129 -17.92 -25.08 1.33
CA LEU A 129 -17.81 -25.72 2.63
C LEU A 129 -18.93 -25.32 3.61
N GLY A 130 -19.89 -24.48 3.17
CA GLY A 130 -20.97 -23.98 4.02
C GLY A 130 -20.50 -23.09 5.19
N LEU A 131 -19.30 -22.49 5.06
CA LEU A 131 -18.72 -21.62 6.06
C LEU A 131 -19.25 -20.20 5.92
N ASP A 132 -19.34 -19.48 7.04
CA ASP A 132 -19.69 -18.07 7.04
C ASP A 132 -18.75 -17.26 6.12
N PRO A 133 -19.28 -16.24 5.42
CA PRO A 133 -18.50 -15.35 4.57
C PRO A 133 -17.30 -14.77 5.31
N GLY A 134 -16.15 -14.73 4.63
CA GLY A 134 -14.95 -14.06 5.15
C GLY A 134 -15.13 -12.54 5.31
N PRO A 135 -14.19 -11.87 6.00
CA PRO A 135 -14.17 -10.41 6.07
C PRO A 135 -14.10 -9.81 4.67
N THR A 136 -14.86 -8.74 4.41
CA THR A 136 -14.92 -8.16 3.05
C THR A 136 -13.56 -7.61 2.60
N PRO A 137 -13.31 -7.48 1.28
CA PRO A 137 -12.08 -6.87 0.75
C PRO A 137 -11.82 -5.52 1.41
N LEU A 138 -10.64 -5.36 2.01
CA LEU A 138 -10.25 -4.14 2.74
C LEU A 138 -11.22 -3.72 3.87
N LYS A 139 -12.13 -4.62 4.26
CA LYS A 139 -13.21 -4.39 5.23
C LYS A 139 -14.07 -3.17 4.93
N TRP A 140 -14.43 -2.99 3.66
CA TRP A 140 -15.22 -1.83 3.24
C TRP A 140 -16.61 -1.84 3.87
N ARG A 141 -17.26 -3.00 4.02
CA ARG A 141 -18.58 -3.10 4.67
C ARG A 141 -18.51 -2.78 6.16
N GLU A 142 -17.42 -3.14 6.81
CA GLU A 142 -17.18 -2.86 8.22
C GLU A 142 -16.80 -1.39 8.46
N THR A 143 -16.24 -0.72 7.44
CA THR A 143 -15.91 0.71 7.45
C THR A 143 -17.14 1.57 7.13
N LEU A 144 -18.08 1.06 6.31
CA LEU A 144 -19.27 1.77 5.85
C LEU A 144 -20.07 2.48 6.96
N PRO A 145 -20.34 1.86 8.15
CA PRO A 145 -21.10 2.52 9.22
C PRO A 145 -20.38 3.72 9.85
N TYR A 146 -19.06 3.84 9.64
CA TYR A 146 -18.26 4.93 10.13
C TYR A 146 -18.18 6.09 9.13
N LEU A 147 -18.62 5.91 7.87
CA LEU A 147 -18.60 6.97 6.87
C LEU A 147 -19.42 8.21 7.25
N PRO A 148 -20.63 8.11 7.83
CA PRO A 148 -21.35 9.30 8.29
C PRO A 148 -20.56 10.12 9.31
N PHE A 149 -19.84 9.44 10.21
CA PHE A 149 -18.96 10.12 11.16
C PHE A 149 -17.75 10.77 10.47
N VAL A 150 -17.13 10.07 9.51
CA VAL A 150 -16.03 10.63 8.70
C VAL A 150 -16.50 11.84 7.91
N LEU A 151 -17.68 11.82 7.31
CA LEU A 151 -18.26 12.94 6.59
C LEU A 151 -18.60 14.11 7.53
N LEU A 152 -19.11 13.82 8.73
CA LEU A 152 -19.35 14.84 9.73
C LEU A 152 -18.04 15.53 10.15
N LEU A 153 -17.04 14.74 10.56
CA LEU A 153 -15.77 15.23 11.08
C LEU A 153 -14.89 15.84 9.98
N CYS A 154 -14.73 15.18 8.84
CA CYS A 154 -13.78 15.62 7.82
C CYS A 154 -14.36 16.64 6.84
N THR A 155 -15.69 16.79 6.76
CA THR A 155 -16.35 17.67 5.78
C THR A 155 -17.34 18.66 6.41
N ALA A 156 -18.42 18.18 7.03
CA ALA A 156 -19.50 19.07 7.48
C ALA A 156 -19.07 20.01 8.61
N ALA A 157 -18.32 19.51 9.60
CA ALA A 157 -17.87 20.32 10.73
C ALA A 157 -16.90 21.44 10.32
N PRO A 158 -15.82 21.20 9.55
CA PRO A 158 -14.97 22.27 9.04
C PRO A 158 -15.74 23.35 8.28
N LEU A 159 -16.66 22.94 7.39
CA LEU A 159 -17.47 23.87 6.60
C LEU A 159 -18.41 24.71 7.46
N ALA A 160 -19.12 24.08 8.42
CA ALA A 160 -20.02 24.76 9.33
C ALA A 160 -19.28 25.74 10.23
N LEU A 161 -18.17 25.31 10.83
CA LEU A 161 -17.33 26.16 11.68
C LEU A 161 -16.79 27.36 10.90
N ARG A 162 -16.39 27.16 9.63
CA ARG A 162 -15.93 28.26 8.78
C ARG A 162 -17.05 29.23 8.43
N GLY A 163 -18.25 28.72 8.20
CA GLY A 163 -19.45 29.55 8.01
C GLY A 163 -19.72 30.45 9.22
N ILE A 164 -19.60 29.90 10.43
CA ILE A 164 -19.78 30.63 11.69
C ILE A 164 -18.68 31.69 11.86
N GLU A 165 -17.41 31.36 11.66
CA GLU A 165 -16.29 32.32 11.72
C GLU A 165 -16.51 33.51 10.78
N ARG A 166 -16.95 33.24 9.54
CA ARG A 166 -17.28 34.30 8.57
C ARG A 166 -18.48 35.13 9.01
N ALA A 167 -19.53 34.51 9.54
CA ALA A 167 -20.71 35.22 10.04
C ALA A 167 -20.39 36.13 11.23
N MET A 168 -19.38 35.79 12.03
CA MET A 168 -18.89 36.60 13.15
C MET A 168 -17.89 37.70 12.73
N GLY A 169 -17.59 37.85 11.44
CA GLY A 169 -16.64 38.85 10.94
C GLY A 169 -15.19 38.56 11.31
N THR A 170 -14.84 37.30 11.57
CA THR A 170 -13.45 36.92 11.89
C THR A 170 -12.69 36.57 10.61
N ASP A 171 -11.67 37.36 10.30
CA ASP A 171 -10.81 37.13 9.13
C ASP A 171 -9.86 35.95 9.34
N ILE A 172 -9.42 35.74 10.58
CA ILE A 172 -8.46 34.70 10.97
C ILE A 172 -9.22 33.40 11.30
N PRO A 173 -8.98 32.28 10.58
CA PRO A 173 -9.58 30.98 10.87
C PRO A 173 -8.92 30.32 12.09
N ALA A 174 -9.07 30.89 13.28
CA ALA A 174 -8.45 30.33 14.49
C ALA A 174 -9.07 28.98 14.88
N LEU A 175 -10.39 28.84 14.75
CA LEU A 175 -11.08 27.61 15.09
C LEU A 175 -10.87 26.57 13.99
N THR A 176 -11.07 26.94 12.73
CA THR A 176 -11.00 25.98 11.61
C THR A 176 -9.58 25.70 11.11
N GLY A 177 -8.69 26.68 11.16
CA GLY A 177 -7.31 26.58 10.66
C GLY A 177 -6.28 26.16 11.69
N ILE A 178 -6.57 26.27 12.99
CA ILE A 178 -5.64 25.91 14.06
C ILE A 178 -6.26 24.84 14.98
N ILE A 179 -7.28 25.19 15.75
CA ILE A 179 -7.82 24.31 16.81
C ILE A 179 -8.37 23.00 16.23
N TYR A 180 -9.15 23.10 15.15
CA TYR A 180 -9.79 21.95 14.54
C TYR A 180 -8.77 20.93 13.98
N PRO A 181 -7.88 21.29 13.02
CA PRO A 181 -6.95 20.34 12.42
C PRO A 181 -5.83 19.89 13.36
N MET A 182 -5.41 20.71 14.33
CA MET A 182 -4.29 20.37 15.21
C MET A 182 -4.70 19.57 16.45
N LEU A 183 -5.95 19.73 16.92
CA LEU A 183 -6.40 19.10 18.17
C LEU A 183 -7.62 18.20 17.97
N ILE A 184 -8.73 18.76 17.50
CA ILE A 184 -10.02 18.05 17.46
C ILE A 184 -9.94 16.87 16.48
N LEU A 185 -9.45 17.13 15.27
CA LEU A 185 -9.41 16.17 14.19
C LEU A 185 -8.48 14.98 14.48
N PRO A 186 -7.22 15.15 14.95
CA PRO A 186 -6.36 14.05 15.37
C PRO A 186 -6.97 13.19 16.48
N VAL A 187 -7.51 13.82 17.53
CA VAL A 187 -8.04 13.11 18.70
C VAL A 187 -9.29 12.33 18.33
N ALA A 188 -10.23 12.94 17.62
CA ALA A 188 -11.47 12.29 17.21
C ALA A 188 -11.19 11.12 16.25
N SER A 189 -10.33 11.33 15.24
CA SER A 189 -9.92 10.29 14.29
C SER A 189 -9.20 9.12 14.99
N PHE A 190 -8.33 9.40 15.95
CA PHE A 190 -7.68 8.38 16.76
C PHE A 190 -8.67 7.55 17.59
N CYS A 191 -9.57 8.20 18.32
CA CYS A 191 -10.55 7.53 19.17
C CYS A 191 -11.49 6.62 18.36
N VAL A 192 -11.95 7.08 17.20
CA VAL A 192 -12.80 6.27 16.32
C VAL A 192 -12.00 5.14 15.67
N GLY A 193 -10.78 5.42 15.22
CA GLY A 193 -9.85 4.40 14.73
C GLY A 193 -9.64 3.30 15.78
N LEU A 194 -9.39 3.66 17.04
CA LEU A 194 -9.23 2.76 18.18
C LEU A 194 -10.45 1.89 18.42
N SER A 195 -11.64 2.49 18.43
CA SER A 195 -12.91 1.76 18.58
C SER A 195 -13.12 0.77 17.43
N LEU A 196 -12.91 1.20 16.19
CA LEU A 196 -13.02 0.36 15.00
C LEU A 196 -11.99 -0.79 15.04
N GLY A 197 -10.75 -0.50 15.43
CA GLY A 197 -9.67 -1.47 15.54
C GLY A 197 -9.97 -2.57 16.56
N LYS A 198 -10.51 -2.18 17.72
CA LYS A 198 -10.95 -3.13 18.76
C LYS A 198 -12.06 -4.06 18.28
N ARG A 199 -13.04 -3.53 17.53
CA ARG A 199 -14.24 -4.29 17.12
C ARG A 199 -14.02 -5.13 15.87
N ARG A 200 -13.37 -4.57 14.86
CA ARG A 200 -13.29 -5.14 13.50
C ARG A 200 -11.86 -5.46 13.07
N GLY A 201 -10.84 -5.11 13.86
CA GLY A 201 -9.42 -5.27 13.52
C GLY A 201 -8.93 -4.17 12.57
N LEU A 202 -7.86 -4.44 11.81
CA LEU A 202 -7.34 -3.48 10.82
C LEU A 202 -8.37 -3.25 9.71
N CYS A 203 -8.75 -1.99 9.51
CA CYS A 203 -9.67 -1.50 8.49
C CYS A 203 -8.98 -0.35 7.72
N PRO A 204 -8.21 -0.67 6.66
CA PRO A 204 -7.37 0.33 5.97
C PRO A 204 -8.17 1.40 5.24
N LEU A 205 -9.43 1.14 4.89
CA LEU A 205 -10.27 2.14 4.21
C LEU A 205 -10.69 3.29 5.13
N PHE A 206 -10.69 3.12 6.45
CA PHE A 206 -11.05 4.17 7.38
C PHE A 206 -10.07 5.37 7.33
N PRO A 207 -8.75 5.20 7.52
CA PRO A 207 -7.81 6.32 7.41
C PRO A 207 -7.75 6.91 5.99
N VAL A 208 -7.96 6.09 4.94
CA VAL A 208 -8.07 6.58 3.55
C VAL A 208 -9.30 7.47 3.37
N ALA A 209 -10.46 7.07 3.91
CA ALA A 209 -11.66 7.90 3.88
C ALA A 209 -11.46 9.22 4.62
N CYS A 210 -10.83 9.20 5.81
CA CYS A 210 -10.45 10.42 6.54
C CYS A 210 -9.58 11.35 5.68
N PHE A 211 -8.55 10.80 5.01
CA PHE A 211 -7.67 11.57 4.15
C PHE A 211 -8.44 12.20 2.98
N VAL A 212 -9.17 11.40 2.21
CA VAL A 212 -9.87 11.84 0.99
C VAL A 212 -10.97 12.85 1.32
N CYS A 213 -11.78 12.60 2.36
CA CYS A 213 -12.82 13.55 2.76
C CYS A 213 -12.23 14.88 3.20
N TYR A 214 -11.14 14.87 3.97
CA TYR A 214 -10.51 16.13 4.40
C TYR A 214 -9.75 16.83 3.26
N LEU A 215 -9.21 16.08 2.30
CA LEU A 215 -8.57 16.63 1.10
C LEU A 215 -9.53 17.52 0.30
N LEU A 216 -10.80 17.10 0.17
CA LEU A 216 -11.83 17.93 -0.46
C LEU A 216 -12.02 19.25 0.30
N VAL A 217 -12.04 19.23 1.63
CA VAL A 217 -12.11 20.46 2.44
C VAL A 217 -10.86 21.33 2.27
N VAL A 218 -9.68 20.75 2.17
CA VAL A 218 -8.44 21.51 1.96
C VAL A 218 -8.52 22.34 0.69
N PHE A 219 -9.03 21.78 -0.41
CA PHE A 219 -9.21 22.52 -1.66
C PHE A 219 -10.39 23.51 -1.64
N VAL A 220 -11.38 23.32 -0.77
CA VAL A 220 -12.55 24.22 -0.66
C VAL A 220 -12.29 25.39 0.28
N LEU A 221 -11.60 25.18 1.40
CA LEU A 221 -11.40 26.17 2.46
C LEU A 221 -9.98 26.75 2.52
N TYR A 222 -8.99 26.03 2.02
CA TYR A 222 -7.56 26.36 2.17
C TYR A 222 -6.83 26.30 0.81
N ASN A 223 -5.50 26.17 0.86
CA ASN A 223 -4.62 26.01 -0.29
C ASN A 223 -3.73 24.76 -0.09
N SER A 224 -2.91 24.43 -1.10
CA SER A 224 -1.90 23.36 -1.10
C SER A 224 -0.97 23.36 0.13
N SER A 225 -0.70 24.50 0.75
CA SER A 225 0.07 24.59 1.99
C SER A 225 -0.57 23.86 3.18
N ALA A 226 -1.88 23.62 3.15
CA ALA A 226 -2.63 22.94 4.20
C ALA A 226 -2.84 21.43 3.94
N LEU A 227 -2.20 20.85 2.91
CA LEU A 227 -2.29 19.41 2.62
C LEU A 227 -1.85 18.54 3.79
N PHE A 228 -0.96 19.04 4.66
CA PHE A 228 -0.53 18.31 5.85
C PHE A 228 -1.70 18.03 6.83
N HIS A 229 -2.78 18.82 6.81
CA HIS A 229 -3.98 18.56 7.63
C HIS A 229 -4.64 17.21 7.29
N CYS A 230 -4.55 16.75 6.04
CA CYS A 230 -5.03 15.43 5.66
C CYS A 230 -4.28 14.31 6.40
N PHE A 231 -2.99 14.49 6.66
CA PHE A 231 -2.19 13.56 7.45
C PHE A 231 -2.49 13.66 8.95
N LEU A 232 -2.83 14.85 9.45
CA LEU A 232 -3.26 15.06 10.84
C LEU A 232 -4.56 14.32 11.18
N THR A 233 -5.38 13.92 10.20
CA THR A 233 -6.52 13.02 10.43
C THR A 233 -6.18 11.56 10.14
N ALA A 234 -5.52 11.29 9.01
CA ALA A 234 -5.30 9.93 8.52
C ALA A 234 -4.30 9.15 9.37
N VAL A 235 -3.21 9.79 9.82
CA VAL A 235 -2.17 9.14 10.63
C VAL A 235 -2.72 8.78 12.02
N PRO A 236 -3.39 9.67 12.76
CA PRO A 236 -4.04 9.30 14.02
C PRO A 236 -5.14 8.26 13.85
N ALA A 237 -5.96 8.33 12.78
CA ALA A 237 -6.95 7.29 12.47
C ALA A 237 -6.30 5.90 12.32
N LEU A 238 -5.19 5.82 11.57
CA LEU A 238 -4.42 4.59 11.39
C LEU A 238 -3.80 4.13 12.71
N GLY A 239 -3.16 5.03 13.46
CA GLY A 239 -2.55 4.74 14.75
C GLY A 239 -3.56 4.20 15.77
N GLY A 240 -4.73 4.82 15.87
CA GLY A 240 -5.84 4.32 16.68
C GLY A 240 -6.27 2.93 16.22
N ASN A 241 -6.46 2.72 14.91
CA ASN A 241 -6.90 1.44 14.37
C ASN A 241 -5.91 0.29 14.62
N LEU A 242 -4.61 0.56 14.48
CA LEU A 242 -3.54 -0.37 14.82
C LEU A 242 -3.49 -0.66 16.33
N LEU A 243 -3.56 0.37 17.18
CA LEU A 243 -3.59 0.18 18.63
C LEU A 243 -4.82 -0.64 19.06
N GLY A 244 -5.99 -0.38 18.47
CA GLY A 244 -7.20 -1.14 18.74
C GLY A 244 -7.09 -2.61 18.37
N LEU A 245 -6.45 -2.90 17.23
CA LEU A 245 -6.12 -4.26 16.83
C LEU A 245 -5.16 -4.93 17.83
N CYS A 246 -4.11 -4.24 18.26
CA CYS A 246 -3.15 -4.78 19.23
C CYS A 246 -3.85 -5.10 20.56
N LEU A 247 -4.67 -4.19 21.08
CA LEU A 247 -5.42 -4.38 22.32
C LEU A 247 -6.45 -5.52 22.22
N ARG A 248 -7.03 -5.77 21.04
CA ARG A 248 -7.90 -6.93 20.80
C ARG A 248 -7.14 -8.25 20.96
N ARG A 249 -5.88 -8.30 20.49
CA ARG A 249 -5.03 -9.52 20.56
C ARG A 249 -4.52 -9.80 21.97
N VAL A 250 -4.38 -8.76 22.80
CA VAL A 250 -3.86 -8.88 24.18
C VAL A 250 -4.93 -9.37 25.15
N ARG A 251 -6.23 -9.17 24.87
CA ARG A 251 -7.28 -9.77 25.71
C ARG A 251 -7.20 -11.30 25.56
N PRO A 252 -6.85 -12.04 26.64
CA PRO A 252 -6.99 -13.48 26.62
C PRO A 252 -8.48 -13.78 26.40
N THR A 253 -8.77 -14.81 25.61
CA THR A 253 -10.01 -15.55 25.75
C THR A 253 -10.10 -16.00 27.21
N GLY A 254 -10.82 -15.25 28.04
CA GLY A 254 -11.04 -15.53 29.44
C GLY A 254 -12.52 -15.32 29.74
N GLY A 255 -13.21 -16.42 30.02
CA GLY A 255 -14.63 -16.50 30.39
C GLY A 255 -15.51 -17.00 29.26
#